data_AF-A0A2H0R0I2-F1
#
_entry.id   AF-A0A2H0R0I2-F1
#
_cell.length_a   1.000
_cell.length_b   1.000
_cell.length_c   1.000
_cell.angle_alpha   90.00
_cell.angle_beta   90.00
_cell.angle_gamma   90.00
#
_symmetry.space_group_name_H-M   'P 1'
#
loop_
_entity.id
_entity.type
_entity.pdbx_description
1 polymer ?
#
loop_
_entity_poly.entity_id
_entity_poly.type
_entity_poly.pdbx_seq_one_letter_code
_entity_poly.pdbx_strand_id
1 'polypeptide(L)'
;MTPQTFIFFGPSGSGKGTQARCLQDEIKKRDPDRNILYIETGQKFRELAENDSFTAQKMKNILETGNLAPVFLPIWVWAGIMIENVTGDEHLFLDGMSRRLVEANVLDSALKFY
;
A
#
# COMPACT_ATOMS: atom_id res chain seq x y z
N MET A 1 6.81 16.16 -14.77
CA MET A 1 6.24 15.00 -15.50
C MET A 1 4.73 14.98 -15.21
N THR A 2 3.90 14.20 -15.90
CA THR A 2 2.55 13.95 -15.37
C THR A 2 2.64 12.94 -14.22
N PRO A 3 1.82 13.06 -13.16
CA PRO A 3 1.83 12.08 -12.07
C PRO A 3 1.59 10.68 -12.61
N GLN A 4 2.23 9.70 -11.98
CA GLN A 4 2.27 8.31 -12.43
C GLN A 4 1.84 7.41 -11.28
N THR A 5 1.07 6.37 -11.59
CA THR A 5 0.62 5.38 -10.61
C THR A 5 1.21 4.02 -10.96
N PHE A 6 1.90 3.40 -10.00
CA PHE A 6 2.50 2.09 -10.13
C PHE A 6 1.92 1.14 -9.08
N ILE A 7 1.55 -0.07 -9.51
CA ILE A 7 1.03 -1.12 -8.63
C ILE A 7 1.96 -2.33 -8.74
N PHE A 8 2.46 -2.81 -7.59
CA PHE A 8 3.44 -3.90 -7.54
C PHE A 8 2.78 -5.21 -7.07
N PHE A 9 2.86 -6.23 -7.91
CA PHE A 9 2.38 -7.58 -7.62
C PHE A 9 3.53 -8.58 -7.61
N GLY A 10 3.42 -9.59 -6.75
CA GLY A 10 4.42 -10.66 -6.63
C GLY A 10 4.49 -11.26 -5.23
N PRO A 11 4.96 -12.51 -5.10
CA PRO A 11 5.01 -13.21 -3.81
C PRO A 11 5.99 -12.57 -2.83
N SER A 12 5.91 -12.96 -1.55
CA SER A 12 6.91 -12.56 -0.56
C SER A 12 8.31 -13.00 -1.02
N GLY A 13 9.32 -12.14 -0.83
CA GLY A 13 10.69 -12.41 -1.26
C GLY A 13 10.98 -12.21 -2.75
N SER A 14 10.01 -11.84 -3.59
CA SER A 14 10.24 -11.67 -5.05
C SER A 14 11.00 -10.41 -5.46
N GLY A 15 11.47 -9.59 -4.51
CA GLY A 15 12.23 -8.37 -4.78
C GLY A 15 11.41 -7.12 -5.15
N LYS A 16 10.08 -7.13 -4.97
CA LYS A 16 9.20 -5.97 -5.27
C LYS A 16 9.70 -4.67 -4.64
N GLY A 17 9.93 -4.66 -3.33
CA GLY A 17 10.39 -3.46 -2.62
C GLY A 17 11.73 -2.93 -3.15
N THR A 18 12.61 -3.82 -3.61
CA THR A 18 13.86 -3.40 -4.29
C THR A 18 13.56 -2.71 -5.62
N GLN A 19 12.71 -3.31 -6.46
CA GLN A 19 12.34 -2.72 -7.75
C GLN A 19 11.55 -1.41 -7.59
N ALA A 20 10.63 -1.35 -6.61
CA ALA A 20 9.90 -0.14 -6.28
C ALA A 20 10.85 1.00 -5.90
N ARG A 21 11.83 0.74 -5.02
CA ARG A 21 12.86 1.71 -4.65
C ARG A 21 13.72 2.15 -5.83
N CYS A 22 14.20 1.23 -6.66
CA CYS A 22 14.96 1.59 -7.86
C CYS A 22 14.15 2.49 -8.80
N LEU A 23 12.86 2.20 -8.97
CA LEU A 23 11.98 3.02 -9.79
C LEU A 23 11.70 4.39 -9.14
N GLN A 24 11.55 4.47 -7.82
CA GLN A 24 11.44 5.73 -7.09
C GLN A 24 12.67 6.61 -7.29
N ASP A 25 13.88 6.02 -7.21
CA ASP A 25 15.14 6.74 -7.43
C ASP A 25 15.21 7.31 -8.86
N GLU A 26 14.78 6.54 -9.86
CA GLU A 26 14.72 7.01 -11.25
C GLU A 26 13.66 8.09 -11.47
N ILE A 27 12.50 7.99 -10.83
CA ILE A 27 11.45 9.02 -10.87
C ILE A 27 11.96 10.32 -10.25
N LYS A 28 12.59 10.26 -9.07
CA LYS A 28 13.16 11.45 -8.40
C LYS A 28 14.24 12.14 -9.21
N LYS A 29 15.00 11.40 -10.04
CA LYS A 29 15.97 12.02 -10.97
C LYS A 29 15.28 12.80 -12.10
N ARG A 30 14.08 12.36 -12.51
CA ARG A 30 13.33 12.94 -13.65
C ARG A 30 12.32 14.01 -13.23
N ASP A 31 11.79 13.90 -12.01
CA ASP A 31 10.81 14.82 -11.43
C ASP A 31 11.14 15.04 -9.94
N PRO A 32 12.20 15.81 -9.64
CA PRO A 32 12.76 15.91 -8.29
C PRO A 32 11.86 16.63 -7.28
N ASP A 33 11.00 17.53 -7.75
CA ASP A 33 10.16 18.37 -6.90
C ASP A 33 8.82 17.69 -6.55
N ARG A 34 8.44 16.64 -7.28
CA ARG A 34 7.17 15.94 -7.10
C ARG A 34 7.26 14.87 -6.03
N ASN A 35 6.31 14.90 -5.09
CA ASN A 35 6.25 13.91 -4.03
C ASN A 35 5.94 12.51 -4.57
N ILE A 36 6.45 11.48 -3.89
CA ILE A 36 6.07 10.09 -4.10
C ILE A 36 5.32 9.61 -2.86
N LEU A 37 4.04 9.29 -3.01
CA LEU A 37 3.27 8.62 -1.98
C LEU A 37 3.40 7.10 -2.16
N TYR A 38 4.23 6.50 -1.31
CA TYR A 38 4.44 5.06 -1.26
C TYR A 38 3.58 4.42 -0.18
N ILE A 39 2.64 3.58 -0.59
CA ILE A 39 1.70 2.92 0.30
C ILE A 39 2.02 1.42 0.36
N GLU A 40 2.58 1.00 1.50
CA GLU A 40 2.85 -0.41 1.82
C GLU A 40 1.95 -0.86 2.98
N THR A 41 0.97 -1.73 2.70
CA THR A 41 0.03 -2.23 3.73
C THR A 41 0.70 -3.16 4.75
N GLY A 42 1.76 -3.85 4.34
CA GLY A 42 2.50 -4.81 5.18
C GLY A 42 3.12 -4.15 6.41
N GLN A 43 3.78 -3.00 6.24
CA GLN A 43 4.35 -2.25 7.35
C GLN A 43 3.25 -1.77 8.32
N LYS A 44 2.16 -1.25 7.78
CA LYS A 44 1.03 -0.73 8.59
C LYS A 44 0.35 -1.82 9.41
N PHE A 45 0.27 -3.05 8.90
CA PHE A 45 -0.23 -4.17 9.70
C PHE A 45 0.70 -4.56 10.85
N ARG A 46 2.03 -4.45 10.65
CA ARG A 46 3.00 -4.67 11.73
C ARG A 46 2.85 -3.60 12.81
N GLU A 47 2.76 -2.33 12.43
CA GLU A 47 2.47 -1.21 13.34
C GLU A 47 1.13 -1.42 14.09
N LEU A 48 0.07 -1.86 13.39
CA LEU A 48 -1.22 -2.14 14.02
C LEU A 48 -1.12 -3.26 15.06
N ALA A 49 -0.31 -4.29 14.81
CA ALA A 49 -0.14 -5.45 15.69
C ALA A 49 0.72 -5.16 16.93
N GLU A 50 1.43 -4.03 16.97
CA GLU A 50 2.21 -3.59 18.14
C GLU A 50 1.33 -2.92 19.22
N ASN A 51 0.09 -2.54 18.90
CA ASN A 51 -0.84 -1.92 19.85
C ASN A 51 -1.45 -2.94 20.83
N ASP A 52 -1.95 -2.46 21.98
CA ASP A 52 -2.64 -3.30 22.97
C ASP A 52 -4.17 -3.29 22.79
N SER A 53 -4.63 -3.52 21.56
CA SER A 53 -6.07 -3.57 21.25
C SER A 53 -6.55 -4.97 20.90
N PHE A 54 -7.85 -5.20 21.02
CA PHE A 54 -8.47 -6.45 20.58
C PHE A 54 -8.14 -6.80 19.11
N THR A 55 -8.14 -5.78 18.24
CA THR A 55 -7.78 -5.95 16.83
C THR A 55 -6.30 -6.28 16.67
N ALA A 56 -5.41 -5.63 17.42
CA ALA A 56 -3.97 -5.87 17.36
C ALA A 56 -3.60 -7.30 17.76
N GLN A 57 -4.21 -7.84 18.83
CA GLN A 57 -4.03 -9.23 19.24
C GLN A 57 -4.46 -10.22 18.15
N LYS A 58 -5.60 -9.96 17.49
CA LYS A 58 -6.03 -10.78 16.33
C LYS A 58 -5.08 -10.65 15.14
N MET A 59 -4.59 -9.45 14.87
CA MET A 59 -3.65 -9.21 13.77
C MET A 59 -2.31 -9.90 13.98
N LYS A 60 -1.79 -9.92 15.20
CA LYS A 60 -0.56 -10.62 15.54
C LYS A 60 -0.63 -12.11 15.17
N ASN A 61 -1.73 -12.79 15.53
CA ASN A 61 -1.95 -14.19 15.17
C ASN A 61 -2.02 -14.41 13.65
N ILE A 62 -2.71 -13.52 12.92
CA ILE A 62 -2.79 -13.60 11.46
C ILE A 62 -1.40 -13.46 10.82
N LEU A 63 -0.58 -12.53 11.32
CA LEU A 63 0.78 -12.31 10.83
C LEU A 63 1.70 -13.51 11.13
N GLU A 64 1.62 -14.08 12.34
CA GLU A 64 2.39 -15.26 12.74
C GLU A 64 2.04 -16.50 11.90
N THR A 65 0.77 -16.65 11.53
CA THR A 65 0.29 -17.77 10.69
C THR A 65 0.49 -17.55 9.19
N GLY A 66 0.94 -16.36 8.77
CA GLY A 66 1.13 -16.02 7.35
C GLY A 66 -0.18 -15.92 6.57
N ASN A 67 -1.32 -15.88 7.26
CA ASN A 67 -2.64 -15.80 6.64
C ASN A 67 -2.93 -14.38 6.13
N LEU A 68 -3.87 -14.28 5.18
CA LEU A 68 -4.37 -12.97 4.76
C LEU A 68 -5.33 -12.40 5.80
N ALA A 69 -5.15 -11.12 6.14
CA ALA A 69 -6.11 -10.40 6.96
C ALA A 69 -7.50 -10.38 6.30
N PRO A 70 -8.60 -10.33 7.07
CA PRO A 70 -9.94 -10.09 6.55
C PRO A 70 -9.99 -8.86 5.63
N VAL A 71 -10.73 -8.95 4.51
CA VAL A 71 -10.75 -7.95 3.41
C VAL A 71 -10.94 -6.50 3.88
N PHE A 72 -11.74 -6.26 4.93
CA PHE A 72 -12.00 -4.90 5.40
C PHE A 72 -10.76 -4.20 5.97
N LEU A 73 -9.79 -4.94 6.52
CA LEU A 73 -8.59 -4.38 7.15
C LEU A 73 -7.59 -3.78 6.15
N PRO A 74 -7.14 -4.50 5.10
CA PRO A 74 -6.27 -3.88 4.10
C PRO A 74 -6.94 -2.69 3.44
N ILE A 75 -8.24 -2.80 3.13
CA ILE A 75 -9.01 -1.69 2.58
C ILE A 75 -8.99 -0.49 3.51
N TRP A 76 -9.34 -0.66 4.78
CA TRP A 76 -9.32 0.41 5.76
C TRP A 76 -7.94 1.06 5.87
N VAL A 77 -6.87 0.26 5.91
CA VAL A 77 -5.49 0.77 6.02
C VAL A 77 -5.10 1.63 4.82
N TRP A 78 -5.19 1.10 3.59
CA TRP A 78 -4.72 1.86 2.44
C TRP A 78 -5.67 3.01 2.10
N ALA A 79 -6.98 2.86 2.31
CA ALA A 79 -7.93 3.93 2.05
C ALA A 79 -7.72 5.10 3.01
N GLY A 80 -7.46 4.82 4.31
CA GLY A 80 -7.10 5.86 5.28
C GLY A 80 -5.87 6.64 4.83
N ILE A 81 -4.81 5.95 4.40
CA ILE A 81 -3.58 6.60 3.91
C ILE A 81 -3.87 7.46 2.68
N MET A 82 -4.67 6.97 1.72
CA MET A 82 -5.04 7.77 0.54
C MET A 82 -5.84 9.00 0.94
N ILE A 83 -6.87 8.85 1.78
CA ILE A 83 -7.73 9.95 2.24
C ILE A 83 -6.91 11.03 2.95
N GLU A 84 -5.92 10.65 3.75
CA GLU A 84 -5.12 11.58 4.53
C GLU A 84 -3.98 12.25 3.74
N ASN A 85 -3.43 11.57 2.72
CA ASN A 85 -2.15 11.98 2.11
C ASN A 85 -2.21 12.29 0.61
N VAL A 86 -3.29 11.94 -0.09
CA VAL A 86 -3.44 12.26 -1.52
C VAL A 86 -3.74 13.75 -1.67
N THR A 87 -2.89 14.45 -2.42
CA THR A 87 -3.05 15.89 -2.71
C THR A 87 -3.40 16.16 -4.17
N GLY A 88 -3.27 15.15 -5.03
CA GLY A 88 -3.59 15.23 -6.46
C GLY A 88 -2.38 15.52 -7.36
N ASP A 89 -1.18 15.71 -6.79
CA ASP A 89 0.04 15.98 -7.57
C ASP A 89 1.17 14.95 -7.34
N GLU A 90 1.00 13.97 -6.45
CA GLU A 90 2.03 12.96 -6.19
C GLU A 90 2.09 11.83 -7.24
N HIS A 91 3.25 11.19 -7.35
CA HIS A 91 3.34 9.84 -7.92
C HIS A 91 2.86 8.82 -6.89
N LEU A 92 1.99 7.90 -7.29
CA LEU A 92 1.47 6.85 -6.43
C LEU A 92 2.25 5.55 -6.64
N PHE A 93 2.71 4.95 -5.55
CA PHE A 93 3.33 3.63 -5.55
C PHE A 93 2.57 2.74 -4.57
N LEU A 94 1.90 1.72 -5.07
CA LEU A 94 1.03 0.84 -4.29
C LEU A 94 1.66 -0.56 -4.21
N ASP A 95 2.17 -0.95 -3.03
CA ASP A 95 2.74 -2.28 -2.77
C ASP A 95 1.91 -3.05 -1.75
N GLY A 96 1.51 -4.27 -2.13
CA GLY A 96 0.81 -5.18 -1.24
C GLY A 96 -0.70 -4.95 -1.14
N MET A 97 -1.31 -4.23 -2.09
CA MET A 97 -2.76 -4.06 -2.20
C MET A 97 -3.41 -5.10 -3.11
N SER A 98 -4.73 -5.21 -3.03
CA SER A 98 -5.56 -5.95 -4.00
C SER A 98 -5.17 -7.42 -4.17
N ARG A 99 -4.92 -8.11 -3.04
CA ARG A 99 -4.53 -9.53 -3.04
C ARG A 99 -5.70 -10.46 -3.39
N ARG A 100 -6.92 -9.92 -3.45
CA ARG A 100 -8.17 -10.60 -3.77
C ARG A 100 -8.96 -9.76 -4.77
N LEU A 101 -9.77 -10.40 -5.62
CA LEU A 101 -10.59 -9.72 -6.63
C LEU A 101 -11.51 -8.65 -6.03
N VAL A 102 -12.12 -8.94 -4.87
CA VAL A 102 -12.98 -7.98 -4.17
C VAL A 102 -12.22 -6.71 -3.75
N GLU A 103 -10.95 -6.83 -3.36
CA GLU A 103 -10.13 -5.65 -3.04
C GLU A 103 -9.79 -4.86 -4.30
N ALA A 104 -9.54 -5.54 -5.42
CA ALA A 104 -9.24 -4.90 -6.70
C ALA A 104 -10.39 -4.00 -7.17
N ASN A 105 -11.64 -4.43 -7.01
CA ASN A 105 -12.81 -3.61 -7.33
C ASN A 105 -12.91 -2.35 -6.46
N VAL A 106 -12.53 -2.45 -5.18
CA VAL A 106 -12.52 -1.30 -4.27
C VAL A 106 -11.38 -0.35 -4.64
N LEU A 107 -10.20 -0.87 -4.99
CA LEU A 107 -9.09 -0.05 -5.48
C LEU A 107 -9.45 0.68 -6.78
N ASP A 108 -10.08 0.00 -7.75
CA ASP A 108 -10.56 0.64 -8.99
C ASP A 108 -11.54 1.78 -8.70
N SER A 109 -12.44 1.61 -7.71
CA SER A 109 -13.35 2.68 -7.30
C SER A 109 -12.62 3.89 -6.70
N ALA A 110 -11.56 3.66 -5.92
CA ALA A 110 -10.77 4.74 -5.34
C ALA A 110 -9.97 5.49 -6.42
N LEU A 111 -9.33 4.76 -7.34
CA LEU A 111 -8.55 5.35 -8.43
C LEU A 111 -9.40 6.14 -9.45
N LYS A 112 -10.70 5.86 -9.54
CA LYS A 112 -11.65 6.65 -10.36
C LYS A 112 -12.20 7.88 -9.64
N PHE A 113 -12.15 7.88 -8.31
CA PHE A 113 -12.64 9.00 -7.51
C PHE A 113 -11.65 10.17 -7.50
N TYR A 114 -10.36 9.86 -7.40
CA TYR A 114 -9.26 10.82 -7.55
C TYR A 114 -8.94 11.07 -9.02
#